data_AF-A0AAN9TDT4-F1
#
_entry.id   AF-A0AAN9TDT4-F1
#
_cell.length_a   1.000
_cell.length_b   1.000
_cell.length_c   1.000
_cell.angle_alpha   90.00
_cell.angle_beta   90.00
_cell.angle_gamma   90.00
#
_symmetry.space_group_name_H-M   'P 1'
#
loop_
_entity.id
_entity.type
_entity.pdbx_description
1 polymer ?
#
loop_
_entity_poly.entity_id
_entity_poly.type
_entity_poly.pdbx_seq_one_letter_code
_entity_poly.pdbx_strand_id
1 'polypeptide(L)'
;MRDGLPAKPKLIERAVVNLDSSTGRGTHWVCYSKNGNKVEYFDSFGVEPPQDLIEYFGKNAKISYNSEQIQKLDQIICGHLCLEWLNGLDEQKRRMLESVLKKSANSKAVSPANVKEADAATYFHSFAAGTRSKKK
;
A
#
# COMPACT_ATOMS: atom_id res chain seq x y z
N MET A 1 -22.30 2.98 -3.26
CA MET A 1 -23.35 2.56 -2.29
C MET A 1 -23.10 1.12 -1.94
N ARG A 2 -23.55 0.67 -0.76
CA ARG A 2 -23.16 -0.64 -0.20
C ARG A 2 -23.57 -1.82 -1.08
N ASP A 3 -24.77 -1.74 -1.63
CA ASP A 3 -25.39 -2.65 -2.61
C ASP A 3 -24.87 -2.46 -4.05
N GLY A 4 -24.08 -1.42 -4.30
CA GLY A 4 -23.44 -1.14 -5.59
C GLY A 4 -22.01 -1.64 -5.69
N LEU A 5 -21.52 -2.39 -4.69
CA LEU A 5 -20.20 -2.99 -4.75
C LEU A 5 -20.14 -4.07 -5.84
N PRO A 6 -18.99 -4.27 -6.50
CA PRO A 6 -18.78 -5.42 -7.37
C PRO A 6 -19.03 -6.74 -6.63
N ALA A 7 -19.24 -7.84 -7.34
CA ALA A 7 -19.42 -9.15 -6.71
C ALA A 7 -18.21 -9.60 -5.86
N LYS A 8 -16.99 -9.13 -6.18
CA LYS A 8 -15.76 -9.43 -5.46
C LYS A 8 -14.79 -8.25 -5.52
N PRO A 9 -14.01 -8.00 -4.46
CA PRO A 9 -12.96 -7.00 -4.45
C PRO A 9 -11.79 -7.40 -5.33
N LYS A 10 -11.07 -6.39 -5.84
CA LYS A 10 -9.77 -6.60 -6.50
C LYS A 10 -8.72 -7.08 -5.49
N LEU A 11 -7.60 -7.61 -6.01
CA LEU A 11 -6.47 -8.03 -5.18
C LEU A 11 -5.89 -6.85 -4.38
N ILE A 12 -5.74 -5.71 -5.05
CA ILE A 12 -5.39 -4.42 -4.48
C ILE A 12 -6.53 -3.46 -4.78
N GLU A 13 -7.12 -2.88 -3.73
CA GLU A 13 -8.31 -2.05 -3.85
C GLU A 13 -8.30 -0.97 -2.76
N ARG A 14 -8.78 0.23 -3.12
CA ARG A 14 -9.12 1.27 -2.16
C ARG A 14 -10.48 1.81 -2.55
N ALA A 15 -11.36 1.99 -1.57
CA ALA A 15 -12.69 2.49 -1.84
C ALA A 15 -13.21 3.34 -0.69
N VAL A 16 -14.05 4.30 -1.04
CA VAL A 16 -14.95 4.99 -0.13
C VAL A 16 -16.34 4.43 -0.39
N VAL A 17 -17.01 3.94 0.66
CA VAL A 17 -18.28 3.23 0.58
C VAL A 17 -19.31 3.96 1.44
N ASN A 18 -20.46 4.25 0.84
CA ASN A 18 -21.63 4.66 1.59
C ASN A 18 -22.31 3.42 2.16
N LEU A 19 -22.56 3.38 3.47
CA LEU A 19 -23.23 2.26 4.14
C LEU A 19 -24.74 2.21 3.89
N ASP A 20 -25.31 3.22 3.24
CA ASP A 20 -26.68 3.19 2.74
C ASP A 20 -26.80 2.41 1.42
N SER A 21 -28.04 2.02 1.11
CA SER A 21 -28.44 1.46 -0.18
C SER A 21 -28.43 2.50 -1.29
N SER A 22 -28.34 2.05 -2.55
CA SER A 22 -28.37 2.89 -3.74
C SER A 22 -29.64 3.70 -3.92
N THR A 23 -30.74 3.24 -3.32
CA THR A 23 -32.02 3.96 -3.26
C THR A 23 -32.12 4.96 -2.11
N GLY A 24 -31.18 4.91 -1.17
CA GLY A 24 -31.14 5.77 0.00
C GLY A 24 -30.49 7.12 -0.28
N ARG A 25 -30.67 8.06 0.66
CA ARG A 25 -30.10 9.42 0.55
C ARG A 25 -28.61 9.45 0.90
N GLY A 26 -28.06 8.36 1.43
CA GLY A 26 -26.72 8.29 1.97
C GLY A 26 -26.72 8.68 3.45
N THR A 27 -26.19 7.81 4.30
CA THR A 27 -26.24 7.98 5.76
C THR A 27 -24.85 8.10 6.38
N HIS A 28 -23.91 7.26 5.95
CA HIS A 28 -22.57 7.21 6.52
C HIS A 28 -21.56 6.75 5.47
N TRP A 29 -20.39 7.39 5.44
CA TRP A 29 -19.31 7.05 4.52
C TRP A 29 -18.13 6.51 5.31
N VAL A 30 -17.64 5.35 4.86
CA VAL A 30 -16.49 4.64 5.41
C VAL A 30 -15.50 4.37 4.29
N CYS A 31 -14.27 3.99 4.62
CA CYS A 31 -13.32 3.60 3.58
C CYS A 31 -12.48 2.39 3.98
N TYR A 32 -11.86 1.77 2.99
CA TYR A 32 -10.88 0.73 3.24
C TYR A 32 -9.74 0.74 2.22
N SER A 33 -8.63 0.13 2.62
CA SER A 33 -7.49 -0.23 1.77
C SER A 33 -7.24 -1.72 1.89
N LYS A 34 -7.23 -2.42 0.75
CA LYS A 34 -7.03 -3.86 0.65
C LYS A 34 -5.76 -4.16 -0.12
N ASN A 35 -4.96 -5.08 0.40
CA ASN A 35 -3.79 -5.64 -0.26
C ASN A 35 -3.70 -7.15 0.01
N GLY A 36 -4.03 -7.96 -1.00
CA GLY A 36 -4.14 -9.41 -0.83
C GLY A 36 -5.29 -9.75 0.10
N ASN A 37 -4.99 -10.45 1.20
CA ASN A 37 -5.95 -10.76 2.26
C ASN A 37 -5.95 -9.75 3.41
N LYS A 38 -5.08 -8.74 3.42
CA LYS A 38 -5.07 -7.71 4.45
C LYS A 38 -6.04 -6.60 4.06
N VAL A 39 -6.92 -6.23 4.99
CA VAL A 39 -7.88 -5.14 4.83
C VAL A 39 -7.74 -4.20 6.02
N GLU A 40 -7.47 -2.94 5.73
CA GLU A 40 -7.49 -1.84 6.70
C GLU A 40 -8.78 -1.06 6.44
N TYR A 41 -9.71 -1.12 7.38
CA TYR A 41 -10.99 -0.43 7.35
C TYR A 41 -10.95 0.79 8.27
N PHE A 42 -11.60 1.87 7.84
CA PHE A 42 -11.70 3.09 8.61
C PHE A 42 -13.14 3.55 8.68
N ASP A 43 -13.58 3.81 9.91
CA ASP A 43 -14.85 4.43 10.24
C ASP A 43 -14.60 5.55 11.23
N SER A 44 -14.99 6.77 10.90
CA SER A 44 -14.80 7.93 11.78
C SER A 44 -15.50 7.83 13.13
N PHE A 45 -16.48 6.92 13.29
CA PHE A 45 -17.14 6.63 14.55
C PHE A 45 -16.47 5.49 15.35
N GLY A 46 -15.45 4.82 14.79
CA GLY A 46 -14.74 3.73 15.47
C GLY A 46 -15.53 2.41 15.52
N VAL A 47 -16.44 2.21 14.57
CA VAL A 47 -17.30 1.02 14.50
C VAL A 47 -16.67 -0.03 13.59
N GLU A 48 -16.86 -1.30 13.94
CA GLU A 48 -16.42 -2.41 13.09
C GLU A 48 -17.16 -2.44 11.73
N PRO A 49 -16.58 -3.03 10.67
CA PRO A 49 -17.26 -3.13 9.39
C PRO A 49 -18.56 -3.95 9.51
N PRO A 50 -19.64 -3.56 8.81
CA PRO A 50 -20.86 -4.36 8.77
C PRO A 50 -20.63 -5.71 8.08
N GLN A 51 -21.49 -6.67 8.43
CA GLN A 51 -21.39 -8.07 8.00
C GLN A 51 -21.27 -8.25 6.47
N ASP A 52 -21.98 -7.44 5.69
CA ASP A 52 -21.93 -7.52 4.23
C ASP A 52 -20.57 -7.07 3.64
N LEU A 53 -19.91 -6.08 4.26
CA LEU A 53 -18.53 -5.75 3.91
C LEU A 53 -17.55 -6.86 4.30
N ILE A 54 -17.74 -7.49 5.48
CA ILE A 54 -16.93 -8.63 5.90
C ILE A 54 -17.05 -9.78 4.87
N GLU A 55 -18.27 -10.08 4.43
CA GLU A 55 -18.54 -11.07 3.40
C GLU A 55 -17.93 -10.71 2.05
N TYR A 56 -18.05 -9.44 1.64
CA TYR A 56 -17.43 -8.91 0.43
C TYR A 56 -15.90 -9.08 0.43
N PHE A 57 -15.23 -8.82 1.56
CA PHE A 57 -13.77 -9.02 1.67
C PHE A 57 -13.36 -10.50 1.58
N GLY A 58 -14.27 -11.40 1.94
CA GLY A 58 -14.12 -12.84 1.84
C GLY A 58 -13.55 -13.48 3.11
N LYS A 59 -13.84 -14.79 3.28
CA LYS A 59 -13.58 -15.57 4.52
C LYS A 59 -12.14 -15.56 5.04
N ASN A 60 -11.16 -15.34 4.16
CA ASN A 60 -9.73 -15.36 4.52
C ASN A 60 -9.16 -13.95 4.79
N ALA A 61 -10.00 -12.92 4.75
CA ALA A 61 -9.59 -11.55 5.01
C ALA A 61 -9.15 -11.37 6.47
N LYS A 62 -8.01 -10.70 6.65
CA LYS A 62 -7.51 -10.22 7.93
C LYS A 62 -7.85 -8.75 8.01
N ILE A 63 -8.91 -8.44 8.73
CA ILE A 63 -9.48 -7.09 8.81
C ILE A 63 -8.97 -6.42 10.09
N SER A 64 -8.39 -5.23 9.94
CA SER A 64 -8.08 -4.31 11.03
C SER A 64 -8.92 -3.04 10.87
N TYR A 65 -9.37 -2.46 11.97
CA TYR A 65 -10.16 -1.23 11.98
C TYR A 65 -9.79 -0.36 13.19
N ASN A 66 -10.13 0.93 13.11
CA ASN A 66 -10.01 1.81 14.27
C ASN A 66 -11.22 1.64 15.21
N SER A 67 -10.97 1.61 16.52
CA SER A 67 -12.02 1.56 17.55
C SER A 67 -12.27 2.92 18.22
N GLU A 68 -11.47 3.93 17.88
CA GLU A 68 -11.60 5.27 18.43
C GLU A 68 -12.59 6.10 17.60
N GLN A 69 -13.49 6.79 18.28
CA GLN A 69 -14.41 7.74 17.69
C GLN A 69 -13.68 9.07 17.45
N ILE A 70 -13.48 9.40 16.19
CA ILE A 70 -12.79 10.62 15.74
C ILE A 70 -13.81 11.73 15.45
N GLN A 71 -15.01 11.37 14.98
CA GLN A 71 -16.07 12.28 14.60
C GLN A 71 -17.22 12.30 15.63
N LYS A 72 -17.77 13.48 15.91
CA LYS A 72 -19.00 13.65 16.71
C LYS A 72 -20.25 13.31 15.89
N LEU A 73 -21.30 12.83 16.56
CA LEU A 73 -22.52 12.31 15.91
C LEU A 73 -23.26 13.34 15.04
N ASP A 74 -23.13 14.62 15.33
CA ASP A 74 -23.78 15.74 14.62
C ASP A 74 -22.98 16.28 13.43
N GLN A 75 -21.75 15.79 13.23
CA GLN A 75 -20.90 16.22 12.12
C GLN A 75 -21.21 15.42 10.84
N ILE A 76 -21.00 16.04 9.67
CA ILE A 76 -21.21 15.43 8.35
C ILE A 76 -19.87 15.43 7.58
N ILE A 77 -18.81 14.96 8.24
CA ILE A 77 -17.44 15.02 7.70
C ILE A 77 -16.82 13.64 7.40
N CYS A 78 -17.56 12.55 7.58
CA CYS A 78 -17.04 11.19 7.48
C CYS A 78 -16.40 10.89 6.11
N GLY A 79 -16.99 11.38 5.02
CA GLY A 79 -16.40 11.28 3.68
C GLY A 79 -15.07 12.04 3.53
N HIS A 80 -14.94 13.22 4.17
CA HIS A 80 -13.67 13.97 4.17
C HIS A 80 -12.59 13.23 4.97
N LEU A 81 -12.95 12.68 6.13
CA LEU A 81 -12.05 11.89 6.95
C LEU A 81 -11.59 10.61 6.24
N CYS A 82 -12.46 9.99 5.43
CA CYS A 82 -12.07 8.87 4.57
C CYS A 82 -10.96 9.26 3.58
N LEU A 83 -11.10 10.40 2.90
CA LEU A 83 -10.11 10.88 1.95
C LEU A 83 -8.77 11.20 2.63
N GLU A 84 -8.83 11.88 3.78
CA GLU A 84 -7.65 12.19 4.58
C GLU A 84 -6.92 10.93 5.05
N TRP A 85 -7.66 9.94 5.56
CA TRP A 85 -7.09 8.67 6.00
C TRP A 85 -6.43 7.91 4.84
N LEU A 86 -7.09 7.82 3.68
CA LEU A 86 -6.53 7.17 2.49
C LEU A 86 -5.27 7.88 1.98
N ASN A 87 -5.24 9.21 1.99
CA ASN A 87 -4.07 10.00 1.64
C ASN A 87 -2.90 9.74 2.61
N GLY A 88 -3.18 9.64 3.90
CA GLY A 88 -2.20 9.32 4.94
C GLY A 88 -1.46 7.99 4.71
N LEU A 89 -2.12 6.98 4.14
CA LEU A 89 -1.47 5.70 3.81
C LEU A 89 -0.36 5.84 2.76
N ASP A 90 -0.54 6.74 1.80
CA ASP A 90 0.46 6.98 0.75
C ASP A 90 1.62 7.83 1.26
N GLU A 91 1.33 8.78 2.14
CA GLU A 91 2.38 9.53 2.82
C GLU A 91 3.28 8.65 3.68
N GLN A 92 2.70 7.72 4.45
CA GLN A 92 3.48 6.80 5.27
C GLN A 92 4.39 5.93 4.40
N LYS A 93 3.89 5.40 3.28
CA LYS A 93 4.68 4.64 2.31
C LYS A 93 5.79 5.50 1.70
N ARG A 94 5.49 6.74 1.30
CA ARG A 94 6.47 7.67 0.75
C ARG A 94 7.57 7.98 1.76
N ARG A 95 7.21 8.33 3.01
CA ARG A 95 8.17 8.59 4.10
C ARG A 95 9.03 7.36 4.38
N MET A 96 8.44 6.17 4.39
CA MET A 96 9.16 4.92 4.54
C MET A 96 10.17 4.71 3.40
N LEU A 97 9.74 4.87 2.15
CA LEU A 97 10.60 4.74 0.96
C LEU A 97 11.76 5.75 0.98
N GLU A 98 11.48 7.03 1.25
CA GLU A 98 12.49 8.07 1.39
C GLU A 98 13.51 7.74 2.48
N SER A 99 13.06 7.19 3.62
CA SER A 99 13.96 6.77 4.70
C SER A 99 14.90 5.63 4.28
N VAL A 100 14.42 4.69 3.45
CA VAL A 100 15.23 3.58 2.92
C VAL A 100 16.23 4.10 1.89
N LEU A 101 15.81 4.97 0.98
CA LEU A 101 16.68 5.56 -0.04
C LEU A 101 17.81 6.40 0.58
N LYS A 102 17.52 7.20 1.61
CA LYS A 102 18.54 7.96 2.36
C LYS A 102 19.56 7.04 3.03
N LYS A 103 19.12 5.94 3.66
CA LYS A 103 20.02 4.92 4.24
C LYS A 103 20.89 4.24 3.17
N SER A 104 20.33 3.97 1.99
CA SER A 104 21.10 3.38 0.87
C SER A 104 22.12 4.34 0.27
N ALA A 105 21.85 5.65 0.24
CA ALA A 105 22.81 6.65 -0.21
C ALA A 105 23.98 6.80 0.77
N ASN A 106 23.70 6.80 2.08
CA ASN A 106 24.72 6.93 3.12
C ASN A 106 25.61 5.69 3.29
N SER A 107 25.13 4.49 2.93
CA SER A 107 25.91 3.25 2.97
C SER A 107 26.82 3.03 1.76
N LYS A 108 26.61 3.78 0.67
CA LYS A 108 27.51 3.81 -0.50
C LYS A 108 28.65 4.82 -0.37
N ALA A 109 28.65 5.65 0.68
CA ALA A 109 29.79 6.48 1.06
C ALA A 109 30.79 5.65 1.89
N VAL A 110 31.33 4.58 1.32
CA VAL A 110 32.63 4.05 1.76
C VAL A 110 33.68 4.91 1.07
N SER A 111 34.58 5.52 1.86
CA SER A 111 35.63 6.40 1.34
C SER A 111 36.52 5.64 0.33
N PRO A 112 37.06 6.31 -0.70
CA PRO A 112 38.04 5.69 -1.62
C PRO A 112 39.39 5.37 -0.95
N ALA A 113 39.53 5.61 0.35
CA ALA A 113 40.79 5.46 1.07
C ALA A 113 41.00 3.98 1.45
N ASN A 114 41.31 3.13 0.46
CA ASN A 114 42.18 1.95 0.57
C ASN A 114 42.31 1.15 -0.74
N VAL A 115 42.12 1.77 -1.92
CA VAL A 115 42.70 1.21 -3.15
C VAL A 115 44.14 1.71 -3.22
N LYS A 116 45.09 0.91 -2.75
CA LYS A 116 46.49 1.12 -3.12
C LYS A 116 46.58 0.96 -4.64
N GLU A 117 47.04 2.01 -5.31
CA GLU A 117 47.48 1.95 -6.70
C GLU A 117 48.46 0.80 -6.87
N ALA A 118 48.03 -0.19 -7.64
CA ALA A 118 48.91 -1.13 -8.31
C ALA A 118 48.44 -1.24 -9.76
N ASP A 119 49.15 -0.47 -10.59
CA ASP A 119 49.35 -0.58 -12.02
C ASP A 119 48.16 -0.74 -12.97
N ALA A 120 47.84 0.38 -13.60
CA ALA A 120 47.23 0.47 -14.92
C ALA A 120 48.16 -0.14 -15.99
N ALA A 121 48.15 -1.46 -16.17
CA ALA A 121 48.81 -2.10 -17.32
C ALA A 121 48.21 -3.43 -17.81
N THR A 122 47.20 -4.02 -17.15
CA THR A 122 46.66 -5.32 -17.60
C THR A 122 45.15 -5.41 -17.38
N TYR A 123 44.34 -4.92 -18.32
CA TYR A 123 43.02 -5.50 -18.62
C TYR A 123 42.51 -5.01 -20.00
N PHE A 124 43.38 -5.07 -21.01
CA PHE A 124 42.96 -5.17 -22.42
C PHE A 124 43.36 -6.57 -22.89
N HIS A 125 42.45 -7.24 -23.59
CA HIS A 125 42.47 -8.67 -23.97
C HIS A 125 42.09 -9.67 -22.87
N SER A 126 40.78 -9.95 -22.76
CA SER A 126 40.22 -11.32 -22.74
C SER A 126 38.68 -11.31 -22.72
N PHE A 127 38.04 -10.68 -23.71
CA PHE A 127 36.63 -10.98 -24.05
C PHE A 127 36.44 -10.88 -25.57
N ALA A 128 37.25 -11.65 -26.29
CA ALA A 128 37.09 -11.89 -27.72
C ALA A 128 37.67 -13.26 -28.09
N ALA A 129 37.03 -14.34 -27.62
CA ALA A 129 37.05 -15.67 -28.25
C ALA A 129 36.23 -16.64 -27.38
N GLY A 130 35.16 -17.21 -27.91
CA GLY A 130 34.40 -18.23 -27.19
C GLY A 130 33.03 -18.56 -27.76
N THR A 131 32.87 -18.49 -29.08
CA THR A 131 31.74 -19.10 -29.77
C THR A 131 31.97 -20.63 -29.86
N ARG A 132 30.92 -21.39 -29.49
CA ARG A 132 30.46 -22.64 -30.14
C ARG A 132 31.37 -23.89 -30.11
N SER A 133 30.90 -24.96 -29.48
CA SER A 133 31.18 -26.36 -29.87
C SER A 133 30.02 -27.27 -29.40
N LYS A 134 29.09 -27.64 -30.29
CA LYS A 134 29.01 -28.89 -31.10
C LYS A 134 28.70 -30.17 -30.31
N LYS A 135 27.51 -30.69 -30.63
CA LYS A 135 27.02 -32.08 -30.61
C LYS A 135 28.11 -33.16 -30.62
N LYS A 136 27.92 -34.19 -29.80
CA LYS A 136 28.00 -35.61 -30.19
C LYS A 136 26.81 -36.32 -29.57
#